data_AF-A0A183D0F2-F1
#
_entry.id   AF-A0A183D0F2-F1
#
_cell.length_a   1.000
_cell.length_b   1.000
_cell.length_c   1.000
_cell.angle_alpha   90.00
_cell.angle_beta   90.00
_cell.angle_gamma   90.00
#
_symmetry.space_group_name_H-M   'P 1'
#
loop_
_entity.id
_entity.type
_entity.pdbx_description
1 polymer ?
#
loop_
_entity_poly.entity_id
_entity_poly.type
_entity_poly.pdbx_seq_one_letter_code
_entity_poly.pdbx_strand_id
1 'polypeptide(L)'
;LSGSNILPVIHEMEPTITPPTYNKVNKFTRAFQNIVDAYGVADYREINPTPWTIITFPFIFAVMFGDAGHGAFMFLSAFLFVIFEKRLIAAKINDEIFNIFFGGRYVLLLMGLFSIYTGIVYNDIYSKSINIFGSSWKNPYQ
;
A
#
# COMPACT_ATOMS: atom_id res chain seq x y z
N LEU A 1 1.42 -2.44 39.93
CA LEU A 1 0.13 -2.56 40.64
C LEU A 1 0.22 -1.66 41.86
N SER A 2 -0.34 -0.45 41.77
CA SER A 2 -0.32 0.52 42.87
C SER A 2 -1.13 -0.05 44.04
N GLY A 3 -0.51 -0.22 45.21
CA GLY A 3 -1.07 -0.94 46.37
C GLY A 3 -2.19 -0.20 47.12
N SER A 4 -3.13 0.42 46.41
CA SER A 4 -4.29 1.09 47.00
C SER A 4 -5.47 0.12 47.13
N ASN A 5 -6.07 0.01 48.32
CA ASN A 5 -7.23 -0.84 48.65
C ASN A 5 -8.57 -0.39 48.03
N ILE A 6 -8.55 0.51 47.06
CA ILE A 6 -9.76 1.09 46.46
C ILE A 6 -10.06 0.33 45.18
N LEU A 7 -11.26 -0.28 45.09
CA LEU A 7 -11.71 -0.94 43.87
C LEU A 7 -11.83 0.11 42.75
N PRO A 8 -11.27 -0.14 41.56
CA PRO A 8 -11.44 0.78 40.44
C PRO A 8 -12.92 0.83 40.04
N VAL A 9 -13.52 2.01 40.18
CA VAL A 9 -14.91 2.25 39.77
C VAL A 9 -14.90 2.81 38.35
N ILE A 10 -15.37 2.02 37.39
CA ILE A 10 -15.59 2.45 36.01
C ILE A 10 -17.09 2.59 35.83
N HIS A 11 -17.55 3.82 35.61
CA HIS A 11 -18.95 4.10 35.32
C HIS A 11 -19.09 4.49 33.85
N GLU A 12 -19.90 3.74 33.10
CA GLU A 12 -20.28 4.13 31.75
C GLU A 12 -21.26 5.30 31.84
N MET A 13 -21.03 6.34 31.04
CA MET A 13 -21.91 7.51 30.93
C MET A 13 -22.45 7.53 29.50
N GLU A 14 -23.72 7.90 29.32
CA GLU A 14 -24.26 8.08 27.97
C GLU A 14 -23.65 9.34 27.33
N PRO A 15 -22.95 9.21 26.19
CA PRO A 15 -22.30 10.35 25.55
C PRO A 15 -23.33 11.22 24.80
N THR A 16 -23.24 12.54 24.97
CA THR A 16 -24.03 13.53 24.21
C THR A 16 -23.33 14.00 22.94
N ILE A 17 -22.01 13.76 22.83
CA ILE A 17 -21.19 14.11 21.67
C ILE A 17 -20.91 12.90 20.78
N THR A 18 -20.66 13.15 19.50
CA THR A 18 -20.24 12.10 18.56
C THR A 18 -18.89 11.51 18.99
N PRO A 19 -18.81 10.18 19.20
CA PRO A 19 -17.58 9.53 19.63
C PRO A 19 -16.54 9.49 18.49
N PRO A 20 -15.25 9.26 18.79
CA PRO A 20 -14.20 9.23 17.79
C PRO A 20 -14.25 7.97 16.91
N THR A 21 -13.73 8.09 15.68
CA THR A 21 -13.56 6.96 14.75
C THR A 21 -12.25 6.24 15.03
N TYR A 22 -12.30 4.91 15.16
CA TYR A 22 -11.12 4.07 15.31
C TYR A 22 -11.16 2.87 14.37
N ASN A 23 -10.26 2.85 13.39
CA ASN A 23 -10.12 1.77 12.42
C ASN A 23 -9.06 0.78 12.89
N LYS A 24 -9.46 -0.48 13.13
CA LYS A 24 -8.53 -1.56 13.49
C LYS A 24 -7.74 -1.99 12.24
N VAL A 25 -6.48 -1.57 12.16
CA VAL A 25 -5.59 -1.89 11.03
C VAL A 25 -4.52 -2.92 11.39
N ASN A 26 -4.22 -3.80 10.43
CA ASN A 26 -3.10 -4.73 10.52
C ASN A 26 -1.82 -4.09 9.93
N LYS A 27 -0.71 -4.82 9.91
CA LYS A 27 0.56 -4.29 9.36
C LYS A 27 0.49 -3.88 7.89
N PHE A 28 -0.39 -4.53 7.11
CA PHE A 28 -0.56 -4.34 5.68
C PHE A 28 -1.50 -3.16 5.38
N THR A 29 -2.68 -3.13 6.00
CA THR A 29 -3.69 -2.10 5.77
C THR A 29 -3.34 -0.75 6.39
N ARG A 30 -2.41 -0.71 7.34
CA ARG A 30 -1.97 0.53 8.01
C ARG A 30 -1.41 1.56 7.04
N ALA A 31 -0.62 1.14 6.06
CA ALA A 31 -0.04 2.05 5.08
C ALA A 31 -1.13 2.75 4.25
N PHE A 32 -2.13 1.98 3.80
CA PHE A 32 -3.27 2.50 3.06
C PHE A 32 -4.18 3.39 3.91
N GLN A 33 -4.43 2.98 5.16
CA GLN A 33 -5.21 3.79 6.09
C GLN A 33 -4.54 5.14 6.36
N ASN A 34 -3.22 5.17 6.55
CA ASN A 34 -2.50 6.43 6.77
C ASN A 34 -2.62 7.38 5.55
N ILE A 35 -2.64 6.83 4.32
CA ILE A 35 -2.85 7.63 3.10
C ILE A 35 -4.25 8.23 3.07
N VAL A 36 -5.27 7.44 3.44
CA VAL A 36 -6.66 7.89 3.50
C VAL A 36 -6.86 8.93 4.61
N ASP A 37 -6.37 8.65 5.82
CA ASP A 37 -6.52 9.53 6.98
C ASP A 37 -5.77 10.87 6.80
N ALA A 38 -4.72 10.89 5.98
CA ALA A 38 -4.02 12.13 5.61
C ALA A 38 -4.88 13.07 4.76
N TYR A 39 -5.88 12.55 4.03
CA TYR A 39 -6.88 13.36 3.34
C TYR A 39 -7.97 13.84 4.31
N GLY A 40 -8.45 12.94 5.17
CA GLY A 40 -9.42 13.25 6.20
C GLY A 40 -9.83 12.00 6.98
N VAL A 41 -10.13 12.19 8.26
CA VAL A 41 -10.64 11.11 9.12
C VAL A 41 -12.15 10.99 8.90
N ALA A 42 -12.64 9.77 8.66
CA ALA A 42 -14.05 9.50 8.45
C ALA A 42 -14.89 9.73 9.71
N ASP A 43 -16.16 10.11 9.52
CA ASP A 43 -17.11 10.33 10.61
C ASP A 43 -17.42 9.03 11.35
N TYR A 44 -17.95 9.17 12.57
CA TYR A 44 -18.28 8.02 13.40
C TYR A 44 -19.29 7.11 12.72
N ARG A 45 -18.91 5.84 12.50
CA ARG A 45 -19.67 4.82 11.79
C ARG A 45 -19.92 5.12 10.30
N GLU A 46 -19.16 6.05 9.73
CA GLU A 46 -19.07 6.19 8.28
C GLU A 46 -18.31 5.00 7.66
N ILE A 47 -18.58 4.77 6.38
CA ILE A 47 -17.90 3.76 5.58
C ILE A 47 -16.42 4.15 5.39
N ASN A 48 -15.50 3.31 5.84
CA ASN A 48 -14.07 3.51 5.64
C ASN A 48 -13.68 3.24 4.18
N PRO A 49 -13.10 4.20 3.43
CA PRO A 49 -12.74 4.00 2.03
C PRO A 49 -11.49 3.11 1.82
N THR A 50 -10.68 2.87 2.86
CA THR A 50 -9.41 2.15 2.79
C THR A 50 -9.47 0.77 2.13
N PRO A 51 -10.47 -0.10 2.38
CA PRO A 51 -10.54 -1.41 1.75
C PRO A 51 -10.57 -1.36 0.22
N TRP A 52 -11.20 -0.33 -0.36
CA TRP A 52 -11.21 -0.15 -1.82
C TRP A 52 -9.88 0.41 -2.31
N THR A 53 -9.28 1.37 -1.59
CA THR A 53 -8.01 1.98 -1.99
C THR A 53 -6.85 1.00 -2.02
N ILE A 54 -6.88 -0.09 -1.24
CA ILE A 54 -5.85 -1.14 -1.26
C ILE A 54 -5.58 -1.68 -2.68
N ILE A 55 -6.61 -1.82 -3.50
CA ILE A 55 -6.49 -2.34 -4.87
C ILE A 55 -6.54 -1.22 -5.89
N THR A 56 -7.49 -0.29 -5.77
CA THR A 56 -7.70 0.73 -6.80
C THR A 56 -6.54 1.70 -6.90
N PHE A 57 -5.93 2.11 -5.79
CA PHE A 57 -4.81 3.05 -5.81
C PHE A 57 -3.58 2.47 -6.53
N PRO A 58 -3.05 1.28 -6.14
CA PRO A 58 -1.95 0.67 -6.87
C PRO A 58 -2.26 0.30 -8.31
N PHE A 59 -3.51 -0.07 -8.62
CA PHE A 59 -3.92 -0.40 -9.98
C PHE A 59 -3.96 0.83 -10.90
N ILE A 60 -4.54 1.95 -10.44
CA ILE A 60 -4.54 3.20 -11.20
C ILE A 60 -3.10 3.68 -11.44
N PHE A 61 -2.23 3.57 -10.42
CA PHE A 61 -0.81 3.83 -10.61
C PHE A 61 -0.19 2.94 -11.71
N ALA A 62 -0.48 1.64 -11.70
CA ALA A 62 0.05 0.70 -12.68
C ALA A 62 -0.41 0.99 -14.11
N VAL A 63 -1.65 1.49 -14.31
CA VAL A 63 -2.14 1.91 -15.62
C VAL A 63 -1.36 3.11 -16.14
N MET A 64 -0.94 4.03 -15.26
CA MET A 64 -0.15 5.21 -15.61
C MET A 64 1.34 4.90 -15.81
N PHE A 65 1.90 4.00 -15.01
CA PHE A 65 3.34 3.68 -15.03
C PHE A 65 3.70 2.58 -16.05
N GLY A 66 2.82 1.59 -16.25
CA GLY A 66 2.68 0.80 -17.48
C GLY A 66 3.90 0.06 -18.05
N ASP A 67 4.98 -0.17 -17.31
CA ASP A 67 6.20 -0.83 -17.81
C ASP A 67 6.58 -2.02 -16.93
N ALA A 68 6.79 -3.19 -17.55
CA ALA A 68 7.10 -4.40 -16.80
C ALA A 68 8.54 -4.44 -16.27
N GLY A 69 9.50 -3.84 -16.95
CA GLY A 69 10.89 -3.74 -16.53
C GLY A 69 11.04 -2.80 -15.32
N HIS A 70 10.52 -1.58 -15.44
CA HIS A 70 10.52 -0.63 -14.33
C HIS A 70 9.67 -1.12 -13.14
N GLY A 71 8.51 -1.73 -13.42
CA GLY A 71 7.67 -2.37 -12.42
C GLY A 71 8.38 -3.48 -11.66
N ALA A 72 9.20 -4.30 -12.34
CA ALA A 72 10.01 -5.34 -11.71
C ALA A 72 11.06 -4.77 -10.75
N PHE A 73 11.73 -3.68 -11.11
CA PHE A 73 12.68 -3.02 -10.22
C PHE A 73 11.99 -2.44 -8.97
N MET A 74 10.84 -1.77 -9.14
CA MET A 74 10.03 -1.30 -8.02
C MET A 74 9.57 -2.45 -7.12
N PHE A 75 9.08 -3.55 -7.71
CA PHE A 75 8.68 -4.73 -6.96
C PHE A 75 9.84 -5.34 -6.16
N LEU A 76 11.01 -5.50 -6.77
CA LEU A 76 12.20 -6.06 -6.11
C LEU A 76 12.66 -5.20 -4.93
N SER A 77 12.74 -3.87 -5.12
CA SER A 77 13.13 -2.96 -4.04
C SER A 77 12.13 -2.98 -2.87
N ALA A 78 10.83 -2.97 -3.15
CA ALA A 78 9.79 -3.09 -2.13
C ALA A 78 9.81 -4.46 -1.44
N PHE A 79 10.07 -5.54 -2.19
CA PHE A 79 10.17 -6.90 -1.68
C PHE A 79 11.35 -7.05 -0.70
N LEU A 80 12.50 -6.44 -1.01
CA LEU A 80 13.65 -6.39 -0.09
C LEU A 80 13.29 -5.71 1.24
N PHE A 81 12.53 -4.61 1.22
CA PHE A 81 12.05 -3.97 2.45
C PHE A 81 11.13 -4.86 3.29
N VAL A 82 10.33 -5.72 2.64
CA VAL A 82 9.46 -6.67 3.34
C VAL A 82 10.27 -7.82 3.96
N ILE A 83 11.28 -8.35 3.26
CA ILE A 83 12.16 -9.41 3.80
C ILE A 83 12.95 -8.90 5.01
N PHE A 84 13.56 -7.72 4.88
CA PHE A 84 14.42 -7.17 5.92
C PHE A 84 13.68 -6.33 6.97
N GLU A 85 12.34 -6.39 7.01
CA GLU A 85 11.47 -5.59 7.89
C GLU A 85 11.95 -5.61 9.35
N LYS A 86 12.25 -6.79 9.91
CA LYS A 86 12.69 -6.91 11.31
C LYS A 86 14.02 -6.22 11.58
N ARG A 87 14.98 -6.31 10.65
CA ARG A 87 16.30 -5.68 10.77
C ARG A 87 16.19 -4.17 10.68
N LEU A 88 15.37 -3.68 9.75
CA LEU A 88 15.14 -2.25 9.52
C LEU A 88 14.44 -1.58 10.71
N ILE A 89 13.45 -2.26 11.31
CA ILE A 89 12.80 -1.78 12.54
C ILE A 89 13.79 -1.71 13.71
N ALA A 90 14.66 -2.72 13.84
CA ALA A 90 15.67 -2.76 14.90
C ALA A 90 16.76 -1.67 14.73
N ALA A 91 17.05 -1.29 13.49
CA ALA A 91 18.06 -0.27 13.17
C ALA A 91 17.67 1.16 13.58
N LYS A 92 16.39 1.42 13.90
CA LYS A 92 15.88 2.73 14.36
C LYS A 92 16.42 3.92 13.55
N ILE A 93 16.23 3.84 12.23
CA ILE A 93 16.66 4.90 11.32
C ILE A 93 15.76 6.13 11.54
N ASN A 94 16.39 7.28 11.80
CA ASN A 94 15.69 8.55 12.11
C ASN A 94 15.39 9.40 10.86
N ASP A 95 15.77 8.94 9.66
CA ASP A 95 15.53 9.68 8.42
C ASP A 95 14.05 9.62 8.03
N GLU A 96 13.43 10.80 7.89
CA GLU A 96 12.00 10.92 7.53
C GLU A 96 11.69 10.31 6.17
N ILE A 97 12.53 10.58 5.17
CA ILE A 97 12.37 10.07 3.81
C ILE A 97 12.36 8.54 3.84
N PHE A 98 13.33 7.93 4.54
CA PHE A 98 13.43 6.49 4.65
C PHE A 98 12.20 5.89 5.35
N ASN A 99 11.71 6.54 6.41
CA ASN A 99 10.53 6.11 7.14
C ASN A 99 9.24 6.19 6.31
N ILE A 100 9.12 7.16 5.39
CA ILE A 100 8.00 7.24 4.44
C ILE A 100 8.03 6.03 3.48
N PHE A 101 9.18 5.75 2.85
CA PHE A 101 9.32 4.58 1.96
C PHE A 101 9.07 3.25 2.68
N PHE A 102 9.64 3.10 3.88
CA PHE A 102 9.48 1.90 4.70
C PHE A 102 8.03 1.73 5.20
N GLY A 103 7.37 2.81 5.60
CA GLY A 103 5.96 2.85 5.97
C GLY A 103 5.06 2.43 4.82
N GLY A 104 5.38 2.86 3.60
CA GLY A 104 4.69 2.52 2.35
C GLY A 104 5.08 1.20 1.69
N ARG A 105 5.92 0.35 2.31
CA ARG A 105 6.49 -0.86 1.65
C ARG A 105 5.46 -1.78 1.00
N TYR A 106 4.29 -1.98 1.62
CA TYR A 106 3.24 -2.83 1.05
C TYR A 106 2.51 -2.15 -0.11
N VAL A 107 2.40 -0.81 -0.09
CA VAL A 107 1.84 -0.02 -1.19
C VAL A 107 2.76 -0.12 -2.40
N LEU A 108 4.06 0.09 -2.21
CA LEU A 108 5.09 -0.04 -3.26
C LEU A 108 5.15 -1.45 -3.86
N LEU A 109 5.00 -2.49 -3.03
CA LEU A 109 4.97 -3.87 -3.48
C LEU A 109 3.79 -4.13 -4.42
N LEU A 110 2.59 -3.68 -4.06
CA LEU A 110 1.40 -3.79 -4.91
C LEU A 110 1.51 -2.95 -6.19
N MET A 111 2.04 -1.74 -6.09
CA MET A 111 2.28 -0.86 -7.24
C MET A 111 3.23 -1.51 -8.26
N GLY A 112 4.33 -2.09 -7.79
CA GLY A 112 5.27 -2.83 -8.64
C GLY A 112 4.62 -4.07 -9.27
N LEU A 113 3.88 -4.86 -8.48
CA LEU A 113 3.21 -6.07 -8.98
C LEU A 113 2.16 -5.76 -10.05
N PHE A 114 1.31 -4.76 -9.83
CA PHE A 114 0.34 -4.36 -10.84
C PHE A 114 1.00 -3.71 -12.05
N SER A 115 2.10 -2.96 -11.89
CA SER A 115 2.84 -2.40 -13.02
C SER A 115 3.46 -3.47 -13.92
N ILE A 116 3.92 -4.58 -13.33
CA ILE A 116 4.39 -5.74 -14.12
C ILE A 116 3.23 -6.32 -14.93
N TYR A 117 2.06 -6.48 -14.30
CA TYR A 117 0.86 -6.97 -14.98
C TYR A 117 0.44 -6.05 -16.14
N THR A 118 0.30 -4.74 -15.90
CA THR A 118 -0.10 -3.80 -16.95
C THR A 118 0.97 -3.65 -18.04
N GLY A 119 2.25 -3.66 -17.69
CA GLY A 119 3.35 -3.62 -18.67
C GLY A 119 3.39 -4.84 -19.58
N ILE A 120 3.10 -6.04 -19.06
CA ILE A 120 2.94 -7.24 -19.88
C ILE A 120 1.72 -7.12 -20.80
N VAL A 121 0.61 -6.58 -20.32
CA VAL A 121 -0.59 -6.33 -21.13
C VAL A 121 -0.31 -5.31 -22.24
N TYR A 122 0.47 -4.27 -21.96
CA TYR A 122 0.89 -3.27 -22.95
C TYR A 122 1.98 -3.76 -23.89
N ASN A 123 2.58 -4.92 -23.60
CA ASN A 123 3.73 -5.46 -24.31
C ASN A 123 4.90 -4.47 -24.33
N ASP A 124 5.21 -3.88 -23.18
CA ASP A 124 6.33 -2.95 -23.02
C ASP A 124 7.24 -3.36 -21.86
N ILE A 125 8.50 -3.66 -22.20
CA ILE A 125 9.59 -3.87 -21.27
C ILE A 125 10.75 -2.94 -21.66
N TYR A 126 11.03 -1.91 -20.86
CA TYR A 126 12.08 -0.93 -21.16
C TYR A 126 12.01 -0.33 -22.57
N SER A 127 10.79 0.01 -23.03
CA SER A 127 10.52 0.53 -24.38
C SER A 127 10.81 -0.48 -25.50
N LYS A 128 10.81 -1.77 -25.20
CA LYS A 128 10.92 -2.87 -26.15
C LYS A 128 9.70 -3.78 -26.06
N SER A 129 9.12 -4.08 -27.22
CA SER A 129 8.06 -5.07 -27.33
C SER A 129 8.62 -6.48 -27.39
N ILE A 130 7.90 -7.41 -26.77
CA ILE A 130 8.24 -8.82 -26.73
C ILE A 130 7.23 -9.59 -27.58
N ASN A 131 7.74 -10.45 -28.45
CA ASN A 131 6.89 -11.30 -29.26
C ASN A 131 6.77 -12.70 -28.63
N ILE A 132 5.92 -12.86 -27.62
CA ILE A 132 5.76 -14.12 -26.88
C ILE A 132 4.90 -15.13 -27.66
N PHE A 133 3.83 -14.66 -28.33
CA PHE A 133 2.82 -15.51 -28.98
C PHE A 133 2.88 -15.50 -30.50
N GLY A 134 3.80 -14.76 -31.11
CA GLY A 134 3.81 -14.50 -32.54
C GLY A 134 2.90 -13.32 -32.93
N SER A 135 3.18 -12.73 -34.08
CA SER A 135 2.31 -11.69 -34.66
C SER A 135 1.22 -12.33 -35.51
N SER A 136 -0.04 -11.94 -35.30
CA SER A 136 -1.12 -12.27 -36.23
C SER A 136 -1.03 -11.44 -37.52
N TRP A 137 -0.34 -10.29 -37.45
CA TRP A 137 -0.08 -9.42 -38.59
C TRP A 137 1.01 -10.02 -39.48
N LYS A 138 0.68 -10.20 -40.76
CA LYS A 138 1.63 -10.57 -41.81
C LYS A 138 1.87 -9.36 -42.70
N ASN A 139 3.13 -9.10 -43.02
CA ASN A 139 3.48 -8.05 -43.97
C ASN A 139 3.19 -8.55 -45.40
N PRO A 140 2.31 -7.91 -46.18
CA PRO A 140 2.00 -8.33 -47.54
C PRO A 140 3.12 -8.03 -48.55
N TYR A 141 4.17 -7.32 -48.14
CA TYR A 141 5.30 -6.90 -48.99
C TYR A 141 6.63 -7.60 -48.66
N GLN A 142 6.60 -8.65 -47.83
CA GLN A 142 7.75 -9.55 -47.58
C GLN A 142 7.50 -10.92 -48.18
#